data_AF-A0A1W4XE82-F1
#
_entry.id   AF-A0A1W4XE82-F1
#
_cell.length_a   1.000
_cell.length_b   1.000
_cell.length_c   1.000
_cell.angle_alpha   90.00
_cell.angle_beta   90.00
_cell.angle_gamma   90.00
#
_symmetry.space_group_name_H-M   'P 1'
#
loop_
_entity.id
_entity.type
_entity.pdbx_description
1 polymer ?
#
loop_
_entity_poly.entity_id
_entity_poly.type
_entity_poly.pdbx_seq_one_letter_code
_entity_poly.pdbx_strand_id
1 'polypeptide(L)'
;MENNDLKKWSLSMNDILKKIPSNIARAINEENQVYLQQLVKRSVRDLQQIARLDVNEANQLLLYISKIVLAKSIIPVSEVKASGTITTGCSSIDTVLKGGISLNGITEIYGESGVGKSQICLQLCLTVQTIINSDIQQKGAVYICTEDVFPSQRLHQLAKLLPLRITNFGTQLKLEDNVFIAHVADFKQLNICLDAKLPRLLKNRAIGLIIIDSIAGAFRSENENINYSERSLEFLTVASKLNKLGQKYEAAIVCINQENLKLVLG
;
A
#
# COMPACT_ATOMS: atom_id res chain seq x y z
N MET A 1 -15.95 15.19 -45.19
CA MET A 1 -14.48 15.24 -45.28
C MET A 1 -13.94 14.52 -44.06
N GLU A 2 -13.72 13.22 -44.22
CA GLU A 2 -13.23 12.34 -43.16
C GLU A 2 -11.78 12.68 -42.83
N ASN A 3 -11.48 12.80 -41.54
CA ASN A 3 -10.14 13.06 -41.01
C ASN A 3 -9.18 11.94 -41.44
N ASN A 4 -8.32 12.26 -42.40
CA ASN A 4 -7.33 11.38 -43.02
C ASN A 4 -6.16 10.99 -42.09
N ASP A 5 -6.16 11.43 -40.83
CA ASP A 5 -5.07 11.15 -39.88
C ASP A 5 -5.18 9.79 -39.17
N LEU A 6 -6.31 9.08 -39.29
CA LEU A 6 -6.48 7.73 -38.73
C LEU A 6 -5.92 6.61 -39.63
N LYS A 7 -5.68 6.88 -40.93
CA LYS A 7 -5.11 5.89 -41.87
C LYS A 7 -3.58 5.74 -41.77
N LYS A 8 -2.90 6.61 -41.03
CA LYS A 8 -1.44 6.52 -40.79
C LYS A 8 -1.06 5.48 -39.71
N TRP A 9 -2.06 4.82 -39.12
CA TRP A 9 -1.92 3.88 -37.99
C TRP A 9 -2.25 2.43 -38.40
N SER A 10 -1.98 2.05 -39.64
CA SER A 10 -2.24 0.69 -40.14
C SER A 10 -1.13 -0.30 -39.74
N LEU A 11 -0.75 -0.35 -38.46
CA LEU A 11 -0.26 -1.63 -37.92
C LEU A 11 -1.50 -2.37 -37.45
N SER A 12 -1.81 -3.50 -38.08
CA SER A 12 -2.96 -4.30 -37.64
C SER A 12 -2.75 -4.71 -36.18
N MET A 13 -3.83 -4.94 -35.43
CA MET A 13 -3.75 -5.43 -34.04
C MET A 13 -2.82 -6.65 -33.92
N ASN A 14 -2.79 -7.50 -34.96
CA ASN A 14 -1.91 -8.65 -35.06
C ASN A 14 -0.42 -8.28 -35.22
N ASP A 15 -0.08 -7.15 -35.86
CA ASP A 15 1.30 -6.70 -36.01
C ASP A 15 1.85 -6.09 -34.71
N ILE A 16 0.97 -5.44 -33.94
CA ILE A 16 1.29 -4.95 -32.59
C ILE A 16 1.45 -6.14 -31.62
N LEU A 17 0.52 -7.10 -31.63
CA LEU A 17 0.60 -8.32 -30.80
C LEU A 17 1.85 -9.16 -31.10
N LYS A 18 2.35 -9.16 -32.33
CA LYS A 18 3.60 -9.85 -32.72
C LYS A 18 4.88 -9.16 -32.22
N LYS A 19 4.83 -7.84 -31.97
CA LYS A 19 5.97 -7.04 -31.48
C LYS A 19 6.09 -7.01 -29.96
N ILE A 20 5.03 -7.41 -29.26
CA ILE A 20 4.95 -7.40 -27.82
C ILE A 20 5.28 -8.81 -27.28
N PRO A 21 5.96 -8.95 -26.13
CA PRO A 21 6.19 -10.25 -25.50
C PRO A 21 4.91 -11.10 -25.38
N SER A 22 5.06 -12.40 -25.63
CA SER A 22 3.95 -13.36 -25.76
C SER A 22 3.02 -13.40 -24.55
N ASN A 23 3.52 -13.10 -23.35
CA ASN A 23 2.73 -12.99 -22.12
C ASN A 23 1.77 -11.79 -22.11
N ILE A 24 2.17 -10.64 -22.68
CA ILE A 24 1.32 -9.45 -22.79
C ILE A 24 0.36 -9.58 -23.97
N ALA A 25 0.84 -10.10 -25.11
CA ALA A 25 -0.02 -10.38 -26.27
C ALA A 25 -1.15 -11.35 -25.89
N ARG A 26 -0.84 -12.39 -25.09
CA ARG A 26 -1.82 -13.32 -24.55
C ARG A 26 -2.84 -12.66 -23.62
N ALA A 27 -2.44 -11.70 -22.79
CA ALA A 27 -3.37 -10.98 -21.91
C ALA A 27 -4.21 -9.89 -22.59
N ILE A 28 -3.84 -9.48 -23.81
CA ILE A 28 -4.66 -8.62 -24.68
C ILE A 28 -5.63 -9.48 -25.50
N ASN A 29 -5.23 -10.70 -25.87
CA ASN A 29 -6.01 -11.62 -26.70
C ASN A 29 -6.98 -12.50 -25.88
N GLU A 30 -6.60 -12.86 -24.65
CA GLU A 30 -7.47 -13.40 -23.61
C GLU A 30 -7.92 -12.20 -22.78
N GLU A 31 -9.22 -12.02 -22.50
CA GLU A 31 -9.74 -10.94 -21.65
C GLU A 31 -9.30 -11.04 -20.17
N ASN A 32 -8.00 -11.16 -19.90
CA ASN A 32 -7.43 -11.27 -18.57
C ASN A 32 -7.40 -9.87 -17.93
N GLN A 33 -8.59 -9.43 -17.49
CA GLN A 33 -8.84 -8.10 -16.92
C GLN A 33 -7.86 -7.73 -15.81
N VAL A 34 -7.46 -8.70 -14.97
CA VAL A 34 -6.53 -8.50 -13.86
C VAL A 34 -5.16 -8.06 -14.37
N TYR A 35 -4.66 -8.68 -15.44
CA TYR A 35 -3.36 -8.33 -16.02
C TYR A 35 -3.42 -6.98 -16.76
N LEU A 36 -4.50 -6.71 -17.49
CA LEU A 36 -4.69 -5.41 -18.17
C LEU A 36 -4.77 -4.25 -17.18
N GLN A 37 -5.51 -4.40 -16.07
CA GLN A 37 -5.54 -3.39 -15.01
C GLN A 37 -4.17 -3.16 -14.37
N GLN A 38 -3.37 -4.21 -14.20
CA GLN A 38 -1.99 -4.07 -13.70
C GLN A 38 -1.07 -3.35 -14.68
N LEU A 39 -1.26 -3.53 -16.00
CA LEU A 39 -0.50 -2.83 -17.03
C LEU A 39 -0.84 -1.34 -17.13
N VAL A 40 -2.12 -0.95 -17.05
CA VAL A 40 -2.53 0.48 -17.07
C VAL A 40 -1.90 1.27 -15.92
N LYS A 41 -1.66 0.63 -14.77
CA LYS A 41 -1.03 1.26 -13.60
C LYS A 41 0.49 1.49 -13.76
N ARG A 42 1.12 1.02 -14.83
CA ARG A 42 2.57 1.15 -15.07
C ARG A 42 2.91 2.46 -15.77
N SER A 43 4.12 2.97 -15.52
CA SER A 43 4.64 4.11 -16.28
C SER A 43 5.05 3.69 -17.69
N VAL A 44 5.08 4.64 -18.63
CA VAL A 44 5.59 4.41 -19.99
C VAL A 44 7.00 3.80 -19.97
N ARG A 45 7.87 4.28 -19.07
CA ARG A 45 9.23 3.75 -18.90
C ARG A 45 9.25 2.29 -18.46
N ASP A 46 8.37 1.91 -17.53
CA ASP A 46 8.27 0.51 -17.07
C ASP A 46 7.81 -0.40 -18.22
N LEU A 47 6.86 0.07 -19.04
CA LEU A 47 6.38 -0.66 -20.21
C LEU A 47 7.48 -0.84 -21.25
N GLN A 48 8.30 0.19 -21.51
CA GLN A 48 9.46 0.09 -22.40
C GLN A 48 10.43 -1.00 -21.93
N GLN A 49 10.71 -1.09 -20.62
CA GLN A 49 11.64 -2.08 -20.08
C GLN A 49 11.10 -3.50 -20.12
N ILE A 50 9.85 -3.69 -19.69
CA ILE A 50 9.22 -5.01 -19.61
C ILE A 50 8.94 -5.58 -21.00
N ALA A 51 8.44 -4.73 -21.90
CA ALA A 51 8.00 -5.14 -23.23
C ALA A 51 9.07 -4.91 -24.31
N ARG A 52 10.22 -4.31 -23.97
CA ARG A 52 11.28 -3.92 -24.91
C ARG A 52 10.78 -3.05 -26.06
N LEU A 53 9.88 -2.12 -25.74
CA LEU A 53 9.23 -1.21 -26.68
C LEU A 53 9.93 0.14 -26.73
N ASP A 54 9.81 0.83 -27.86
CA ASP A 54 10.15 2.26 -27.91
C ASP A 54 9.09 3.13 -27.21
N VAL A 55 9.37 4.43 -27.05
CA VAL A 55 8.48 5.38 -26.34
C VAL A 55 7.12 5.49 -27.03
N ASN A 56 7.08 5.48 -28.36
CA ASN A 56 5.85 5.63 -29.14
C ASN A 56 5.01 4.34 -29.07
N GLU A 57 5.64 3.19 -29.21
CA GLU A 57 5.02 1.88 -29.06
C GLU A 57 4.45 1.69 -27.65
N ALA A 58 5.17 2.11 -26.60
CA ALA A 58 4.70 2.06 -25.22
C ALA A 58 3.50 3.01 -24.96
N ASN A 59 3.53 4.22 -25.51
CA ASN A 59 2.40 5.15 -25.43
C ASN A 59 1.15 4.62 -26.16
N GLN A 60 1.34 4.02 -27.34
CA GLN A 60 0.25 3.41 -28.08
C GLN A 60 -0.36 2.24 -27.32
N LEU A 61 0.48 1.34 -26.82
CA LEU A 61 0.05 0.22 -26.01
C LEU A 61 -0.80 0.70 -24.81
N LEU A 62 -0.34 1.73 -24.10
CA LEU A 62 -1.08 2.29 -22.97
C LEU A 62 -2.45 2.86 -23.39
N LEU A 63 -2.52 3.57 -24.52
CA LEU A 63 -3.79 4.10 -25.06
C LEU A 63 -4.77 2.98 -25.42
N TYR A 64 -4.30 1.89 -26.04
CA TYR A 64 -5.14 0.75 -26.39
C TYR A 64 -5.65 0.00 -25.15
N ILE A 65 -4.76 -0.33 -24.21
CA ILE A 65 -5.16 -1.00 -22.97
C ILE A 65 -6.13 -0.11 -22.18
N SER A 66 -5.87 1.20 -22.12
CA SER A 66 -6.77 2.15 -21.44
C SER A 66 -8.16 2.16 -22.08
N LYS A 67 -8.28 2.14 -23.42
CA LYS A 67 -9.59 2.03 -24.08
C LYS A 67 -10.33 0.74 -23.74
N ILE A 68 -9.63 -0.40 -23.67
CA ILE A 68 -10.23 -1.70 -23.33
C ILE A 68 -10.68 -1.73 -21.87
N VAL A 69 -9.83 -1.27 -20.95
CA VAL A 69 -10.15 -1.19 -19.51
C VAL A 69 -11.26 -0.17 -19.25
N LEU A 70 -11.22 0.99 -19.91
CA LEU A 70 -12.22 2.05 -19.78
C LEU A 70 -13.55 1.71 -20.46
N ALA A 71 -13.56 0.89 -21.51
CA ALA A 71 -14.81 0.41 -22.13
C ALA A 71 -15.67 -0.42 -21.16
N LYS A 72 -15.08 -0.93 -20.06
CA LYS A 72 -15.78 -1.64 -18.97
C LYS A 72 -15.85 -0.81 -17.67
N SER A 73 -15.60 0.51 -17.71
CA SER A 73 -15.28 1.31 -16.49
C SER A 73 -16.44 1.85 -15.68
N ILE A 74 -17.67 1.82 -16.20
CA ILE A 74 -18.85 2.23 -15.42
C ILE A 74 -19.62 0.96 -15.06
N ILE A 75 -19.29 0.40 -13.91
CA ILE A 75 -20.00 -0.73 -13.32
C ILE A 75 -20.87 -0.26 -12.15
N PRO A 76 -22.00 -0.92 -11.87
CA PRO A 76 -22.74 -0.71 -10.63
C PRO A 76 -21.83 -0.95 -9.41
N VAL A 77 -22.01 -0.15 -8.36
CA VAL A 77 -21.24 -0.30 -7.11
C VAL A 77 -21.40 -1.70 -6.49
N SER A 78 -22.52 -2.39 -6.76
CA SER A 78 -22.78 -3.77 -6.33
C SER A 78 -21.82 -4.81 -6.91
N GLU A 79 -21.17 -4.50 -8.04
CA GLU A 79 -20.18 -5.37 -8.68
C GLU A 79 -18.75 -5.07 -8.19
N VAL A 80 -18.56 -4.00 -7.42
CA VAL A 80 -17.27 -3.67 -6.82
C VAL A 80 -17.06 -4.59 -5.61
N LYS A 81 -16.08 -5.49 -5.72
CA LYS A 81 -15.65 -6.31 -4.57
C LYS A 81 -15.17 -5.39 -3.46
N ALA A 82 -15.81 -5.46 -2.29
CA ALA A 82 -15.41 -4.68 -1.13
C ALA A 82 -13.95 -5.01 -0.75
N SER A 83 -13.16 -3.98 -0.46
CA SER A 83 -11.83 -4.17 0.12
C SER A 83 -11.98 -4.75 1.52
N GLY A 84 -11.15 -5.74 1.88
CA GLY A 84 -11.15 -6.26 3.24
C GLY A 84 -10.77 -5.18 4.25
N THR A 85 -11.12 -5.39 5.51
CA THR A 85 -10.80 -4.46 6.61
C THR A 85 -10.07 -5.19 7.74
N ILE A 86 -9.26 -4.44 8.49
CA ILE A 86 -8.63 -4.87 9.74
C ILE A 86 -9.46 -4.31 10.89
N THR A 87 -10.04 -5.18 11.71
CA THR A 87 -10.72 -4.75 12.94
C THR A 87 -9.74 -4.05 13.88
N THR A 88 -10.18 -2.95 14.48
CA THR A 88 -9.44 -2.25 15.54
C THR A 88 -9.52 -2.99 16.88
N GLY A 89 -10.34 -4.05 16.99
CA GLY A 89 -10.67 -4.71 18.24
C GLY A 89 -11.71 -3.95 19.09
N CYS A 90 -12.16 -2.78 18.63
CA CYS A 90 -13.21 -1.99 19.26
C CYS A 90 -14.42 -1.86 18.31
N SER A 91 -15.54 -2.47 18.67
CA SER A 91 -16.75 -2.49 17.85
C SER A 91 -17.29 -1.08 17.55
N SER A 92 -17.18 -0.15 18.49
CA SER A 92 -17.58 1.25 18.29
C SER A 92 -16.73 1.95 17.24
N ILE A 93 -15.41 1.78 17.27
CA ILE A 93 -14.49 2.36 16.28
C ILE A 93 -14.71 1.69 14.92
N ASP A 94 -14.81 0.35 14.88
CA ASP A 94 -15.06 -0.38 13.65
C ASP A 94 -16.37 0.04 12.98
N THR A 95 -17.42 0.31 13.76
CA THR A 95 -18.70 0.82 13.23
C THR A 95 -18.52 2.17 12.55
N VAL A 96 -17.80 3.10 13.19
CA VAL A 96 -17.49 4.43 12.61
C VAL A 96 -16.65 4.28 11.34
N LEU A 97 -15.71 3.33 11.33
CA LEU A 97 -14.85 3.02 10.18
C LEU A 97 -15.50 2.08 9.15
N LYS A 98 -16.77 1.71 9.32
CA LYS A 98 -17.52 0.80 8.44
C LYS A 98 -16.86 -0.58 8.26
N GLY A 99 -16.33 -1.13 9.35
CA GLY A 99 -15.72 -2.47 9.43
C GLY A 99 -14.26 -2.48 9.89
N GLY A 100 -13.64 -1.31 10.09
CA GLY A 100 -12.26 -1.18 10.55
C GLY A 100 -11.34 -0.50 9.52
N ILE A 101 -10.04 -0.72 9.63
CA ILE A 101 -9.04 -0.11 8.75
C ILE A 101 -9.06 -0.79 7.38
N SER A 102 -9.36 -0.05 6.32
CA SER A 102 -9.41 -0.59 4.95
C SER A 102 -8.05 -1.12 4.50
N LEU A 103 -8.03 -2.33 3.92
CA LEU A 103 -6.94 -2.77 3.08
C LEU A 103 -6.86 -1.87 1.84
N ASN A 104 -5.68 -1.77 1.22
CA ASN A 104 -5.43 -0.96 0.02
C ASN A 104 -5.65 0.55 0.19
N GLY A 105 -5.58 1.06 1.43
CA GLY A 105 -5.69 2.48 1.74
C GLY A 105 -4.56 2.95 2.66
N ILE A 106 -4.39 4.27 2.72
CA ILE A 106 -3.61 4.95 3.76
C ILE A 106 -4.60 5.55 4.75
N THR A 107 -4.48 5.16 6.02
CA THR A 107 -5.24 5.73 7.13
C THR A 107 -4.29 6.50 8.03
N GLU A 108 -4.63 7.75 8.31
CA GLU A 108 -3.89 8.57 9.26
C GLU A 108 -4.60 8.55 10.61
N ILE A 109 -3.84 8.30 11.68
CA ILE A 109 -4.30 8.44 13.06
C ILE A 109 -3.59 9.66 13.64
N TYR A 110 -4.38 10.69 13.97
CA TYR A 110 -3.88 11.99 14.40
C TYR A 110 -4.44 12.37 15.78
N GLY A 111 -3.66 13.14 16.55
CA GLY A 111 -4.04 13.66 17.85
C GLY A 111 -2.85 13.93 18.78
N GLU A 112 -3.12 14.48 19.96
CA GLU A 112 -2.10 14.80 20.98
C GLU A 112 -1.33 13.56 21.48
N SER A 113 -0.14 13.77 22.06
CA SER A 113 0.61 12.68 22.70
C SER A 113 -0.22 12.03 23.83
N GLY A 114 -0.08 10.72 24.02
CA GLY A 114 -0.76 10.00 25.10
C GLY A 114 -2.23 9.59 24.83
N VAL A 115 -2.88 10.06 23.75
CA VAL A 115 -4.30 9.73 23.46
C VAL A 115 -4.54 8.30 22.93
N GLY A 116 -3.51 7.44 22.92
CA GLY A 116 -3.65 6.02 22.55
C GLY A 116 -3.36 5.67 21.09
N LYS A 117 -2.79 6.57 20.28
CA LYS A 117 -2.45 6.30 18.86
C LYS A 117 -1.57 5.05 18.68
N SER A 118 -0.46 4.97 19.40
CA SER A 118 0.43 3.80 19.35
C SER A 118 -0.24 2.55 19.93
N GLN A 119 -1.16 2.68 20.90
CA GLN A 119 -1.92 1.53 21.43
C GLN A 119 -2.80 0.90 20.36
N ILE A 120 -3.52 1.71 19.58
CA ILE A 120 -4.31 1.24 18.45
C ILE A 120 -3.42 0.56 17.41
N CYS A 121 -2.24 1.12 17.10
CA CYS A 121 -1.32 0.51 16.14
C CYS A 121 -0.78 -0.85 16.61
N LEU A 122 -0.43 -1.00 17.89
CA LEU A 122 -0.03 -2.30 18.45
C LEU A 122 -1.17 -3.33 18.39
N GLN A 123 -2.40 -2.90 18.67
CA GLN A 123 -3.57 -3.77 18.53
C GLN A 123 -3.75 -4.23 17.08
N LEU A 124 -3.61 -3.32 16.11
CA LEU A 124 -3.70 -3.62 14.69
C LEU A 124 -2.62 -4.60 14.21
N CYS A 125 -1.39 -4.54 14.76
CA CYS A 125 -0.33 -5.52 14.48
C CYS A 125 -0.75 -6.97 14.79
N LEU A 126 -1.65 -7.14 15.74
CA LEU A 126 -2.13 -8.45 16.16
C LEU A 126 -3.44 -8.82 15.44
N THR A 127 -4.38 -7.88 15.26
CA THR A 127 -5.67 -8.16 14.61
C THR A 127 -5.57 -8.33 13.10
N VAL A 128 -4.53 -7.80 12.43
CA VAL A 128 -4.32 -8.09 10.99
C VAL A 128 -4.18 -9.60 10.71
N GLN A 129 -3.67 -10.34 11.70
CA GLN A 129 -3.44 -11.77 11.60
C GLN A 129 -4.73 -12.59 11.73
N THR A 130 -5.83 -11.97 12.20
CA THR A 130 -7.15 -12.61 12.31
C THR A 130 -7.97 -12.51 11.03
N ILE A 131 -7.50 -11.79 10.01
CA ILE A 131 -8.17 -11.73 8.71
C ILE A 131 -8.03 -13.08 8.02
N ILE A 132 -9.12 -13.85 8.01
CA ILE A 132 -9.24 -15.09 7.25
C ILE A 132 -10.20 -14.81 6.10
N ASN A 133 -9.66 -14.47 4.94
CA ASN A 133 -10.42 -14.57 3.69
C ASN A 133 -10.11 -15.93 3.07
N SER A 134 -11.09 -16.51 2.38
CA SER A 134 -11.13 -17.89 1.84
C SER A 134 -9.87 -18.37 1.11
N ASP A 135 -8.99 -17.47 0.70
CA ASP A 135 -7.80 -17.75 -0.11
C ASP A 135 -6.49 -17.15 0.44
N ILE A 136 -6.48 -16.55 1.65
CA ILE A 136 -5.32 -15.79 2.16
C ILE A 136 -4.75 -16.41 3.45
N GLN A 137 -3.47 -16.76 3.38
CA GLN A 137 -2.62 -17.12 4.53
C GLN A 137 -2.59 -15.98 5.57
N GLN A 138 -2.47 -16.29 6.86
CA GLN A 138 -2.34 -15.28 7.93
C GLN A 138 -1.31 -14.20 7.56
N LYS A 139 -1.77 -12.95 7.49
CA LYS A 139 -0.92 -11.81 7.12
C LYS A 139 -0.32 -11.18 8.37
N GLY A 140 0.99 -10.93 8.36
CA GLY A 140 1.72 -10.23 9.42
C GLY A 140 1.66 -8.71 9.32
N ALA A 141 2.39 -8.05 10.22
CA ALA A 141 2.50 -6.60 10.29
C ALA A 141 3.95 -6.13 10.24
N VAL A 142 4.18 -4.95 9.67
CA VAL A 142 5.45 -4.22 9.79
C VAL A 142 5.21 -2.93 10.56
N TYR A 143 6.03 -2.66 11.57
CA TYR A 143 6.00 -1.44 12.36
C TYR A 143 7.30 -0.66 12.14
N ILE A 144 7.20 0.54 11.57
CA ILE A 144 8.33 1.43 11.33
C ILE A 144 8.32 2.52 12.39
N CYS A 145 9.26 2.45 13.33
CA CYS A 145 9.47 3.43 14.37
C CYS A 145 10.40 4.55 13.88
N THR A 146 10.01 5.80 14.05
CA THR A 146 10.80 6.97 13.65
C THR A 146 11.34 7.79 14.82
N GLU A 147 10.67 7.73 15.99
CA GLU A 147 11.02 8.53 17.17
C GLU A 147 11.45 7.63 18.33
N ASP A 148 10.51 6.81 18.82
CA ASP A 148 10.71 5.99 20.00
C ASP A 148 11.10 4.53 19.67
N VAL A 149 11.62 3.84 20.69
CA VAL A 149 11.82 2.39 20.64
C VAL A 149 10.46 1.69 20.60
N PHE A 150 10.39 0.58 19.85
CA PHE A 150 9.16 -0.18 19.73
C PHE A 150 8.73 -0.72 21.12
N PRO A 151 7.47 -0.51 21.55
CA PRO A 151 6.99 -0.91 22.88
C PRO A 151 6.68 -2.43 22.95
N SER A 152 7.72 -3.25 22.85
CA SER A 152 7.65 -4.72 22.75
C SER A 152 6.96 -5.38 23.94
N GLN A 153 7.21 -4.89 25.16
CA GLN A 153 6.55 -5.39 26.38
C GLN A 153 5.04 -5.20 26.31
N ARG A 154 4.60 -4.05 25.76
CA ARG A 154 3.17 -3.75 25.62
C ARG A 154 2.53 -4.63 24.55
N LEU A 155 3.21 -4.87 23.43
CA LEU A 155 2.75 -5.84 22.43
C LEU A 155 2.55 -7.22 23.07
N HIS A 156 3.50 -7.68 23.89
CA HIS A 156 3.39 -8.96 24.58
C HIS A 156 2.19 -9.06 25.52
N GLN A 157 1.90 -7.97 26.23
CA GLN A 157 0.70 -7.90 27.06
C GLN A 157 -0.57 -7.99 26.21
N LEU A 158 -0.64 -7.26 25.09
CA LEU A 158 -1.79 -7.28 24.18
C LEU A 158 -2.00 -8.66 23.55
N ALA A 159 -0.92 -9.33 23.11
CA ALA A 159 -0.99 -10.65 22.50
C ALA A 159 -1.59 -11.71 23.44
N LYS A 160 -1.32 -11.62 24.75
CA LYS A 160 -1.93 -12.50 25.76
C LYS A 160 -3.41 -12.25 26.01
N LEU A 161 -3.88 -11.02 25.76
CA LEU A 161 -5.27 -10.63 25.97
C LEU A 161 -6.17 -10.98 24.79
N LEU A 162 -5.60 -11.14 23.60
CA LEU A 162 -6.36 -11.63 22.45
C LEU A 162 -6.81 -13.07 22.73
N PRO A 163 -8.11 -13.38 22.60
CA PRO A 163 -8.57 -14.75 22.72
C PRO A 163 -7.79 -15.59 21.72
N LEU A 164 -7.06 -16.60 22.20
CA LEU A 164 -6.39 -17.60 21.36
C LEU A 164 -7.45 -18.28 20.46
N ARG A 165 -7.75 -17.67 19.32
CA ARG A 165 -8.79 -18.12 18.37
C ARG A 165 -8.27 -18.22 16.95
N ILE A 166 -6.97 -18.44 16.80
CA ILE A 166 -6.44 -18.94 15.53
C ILE A 166 -5.62 -20.19 15.80
N THR A 167 -6.32 -21.29 16.06
CA THR A 167 -5.76 -22.64 15.94
C THR A 167 -6.26 -23.23 14.63
N ASN A 168 -5.60 -22.89 13.53
CA ASN A 168 -5.51 -23.87 12.46
C ASN A 168 -4.37 -24.80 12.92
N PHE A 169 -4.69 -26.04 13.28
CA PHE A 169 -3.73 -27.13 13.53
C PHE A 169 -3.10 -27.31 14.93
N GLY A 170 -3.71 -26.82 16.02
CA GLY A 170 -3.33 -27.26 17.38
C GLY A 170 -1.97 -26.79 17.91
N THR A 171 -1.23 -25.96 17.16
CA THR A 171 -0.05 -25.24 17.63
C THR A 171 -0.44 -23.84 18.11
N GLN A 172 0.03 -23.44 19.30
CA GLN A 172 -0.07 -22.05 19.74
C GLN A 172 0.75 -21.18 18.77
N LEU A 173 0.08 -20.48 17.87
CA LEU A 173 0.72 -19.46 17.04
C LEU A 173 1.03 -18.25 17.93
N LYS A 174 2.33 -17.94 18.07
CA LYS A 174 2.77 -16.69 18.68
C LYS A 174 2.57 -15.57 17.65
N LEU A 175 1.49 -14.80 17.80
CA LEU A 175 1.17 -13.67 16.91
C LEU A 175 2.33 -12.68 16.80
N GLU A 176 3.10 -12.52 17.87
CA GLU A 176 4.28 -11.64 17.94
C GLU A 176 5.35 -12.00 16.91
N ASP A 177 5.54 -13.28 16.58
CA ASP A 177 6.56 -13.75 15.62
C ASP A 177 6.27 -13.26 14.18
N ASN A 178 5.06 -12.78 13.92
CA ASN A 178 4.62 -12.23 12.64
C ASN A 178 4.51 -10.69 12.64
N VAL A 179 5.12 -10.04 13.65
CA VAL A 179 5.26 -8.58 13.73
C VAL A 179 6.74 -8.20 13.52
N PHE A 180 7.02 -7.51 12.43
CA PHE A 180 8.38 -7.10 12.05
C PHE A 180 8.60 -5.62 12.36
N ILE A 181 9.77 -5.28 12.90
CA ILE A 181 10.08 -3.92 13.34
C ILE A 181 11.23 -3.35 12.52
N ALA A 182 11.12 -2.07 12.15
CA ALA A 182 12.23 -1.31 11.59
C ALA A 182 12.34 0.03 12.33
N HIS A 183 13.56 0.41 12.69
CA HIS A 183 13.87 1.75 13.20
C HIS A 183 14.51 2.58 12.08
N VAL A 184 14.02 3.81 11.89
CA VAL A 184 14.56 4.77 10.93
C VAL A 184 14.64 6.13 11.60
N ALA A 185 15.80 6.80 11.60
CA ALA A 185 15.94 8.06 12.33
C ALA A 185 15.56 9.31 11.52
N ASP A 186 15.51 9.19 10.18
CA ASP A 186 15.35 10.33 9.28
C ASP A 186 14.70 9.93 7.95
N PHE A 187 14.40 10.93 7.12
CA PHE A 187 13.82 10.75 5.79
C PHE A 187 14.66 9.85 4.88
N LYS A 188 15.99 9.95 4.93
CA LYS A 188 16.89 9.15 4.08
C LYS A 188 16.81 7.67 4.46
N GLN A 189 16.81 7.35 5.76
CA GLN A 189 16.64 6.00 6.27
C GLN A 189 15.25 5.45 5.99
N LEU A 190 14.21 6.28 6.12
CA LEU A 190 12.85 5.90 5.74
C LEU A 190 12.79 5.54 4.25
N ASN A 191 13.37 6.35 3.36
CA ASN A 191 13.42 6.02 1.93
C ASN A 191 14.14 4.71 1.64
N ILE A 192 15.31 4.48 2.25
CA ILE A 192 16.04 3.20 2.10
C ILE A 192 15.18 2.03 2.59
N CYS A 193 14.43 2.22 3.68
CA CYS A 193 13.52 1.22 4.19
C CYS A 193 12.42 0.91 3.17
N LEU A 194 11.76 1.94 2.62
CA LEU A 194 10.67 1.80 1.65
C LEU A 194 11.13 1.28 0.27
N ASP A 195 12.35 1.60 -0.17
CA ASP A 195 12.86 1.21 -1.49
C ASP A 195 13.51 -0.18 -1.49
N ALA A 196 14.12 -0.59 -0.37
CA ALA A 196 14.92 -1.82 -0.32
C ALA A 196 14.47 -2.81 0.75
N LYS A 197 14.40 -2.40 2.02
CA LYS A 197 14.17 -3.35 3.14
C LYS A 197 12.74 -3.90 3.13
N LEU A 198 11.76 -3.01 3.10
CA LEU A 198 10.34 -3.35 3.12
C LEU A 198 9.94 -4.17 1.88
N PRO A 199 10.28 -3.78 0.63
CA PRO A 199 9.96 -4.60 -0.54
C PRO A 199 10.58 -6.01 -0.52
N ARG A 200 11.75 -6.19 0.10
CA ARG A 200 12.37 -7.52 0.27
C ARG A 200 11.56 -8.39 1.22
N LEU A 201 11.11 -7.82 2.35
CA LEU A 201 10.26 -8.53 3.31
C LEU A 201 8.91 -8.90 2.69
N LEU A 202 8.24 -7.95 2.03
CA LEU A 202 6.93 -8.13 1.41
C LEU A 202 6.92 -9.17 0.27
N LYS A 203 8.07 -9.47 -0.35
CA LYS A 203 8.19 -10.56 -1.34
C LYS A 203 8.22 -11.95 -0.71
N ASN A 204 8.72 -12.05 0.52
CA ASN A 204 9.01 -13.33 1.18
C ASN A 204 8.02 -13.68 2.28
N ARG A 205 7.21 -12.70 2.74
CA ARG A 205 6.25 -12.84 3.82
C ARG A 205 4.92 -12.23 3.41
N ALA A 206 3.82 -12.89 3.78
CA ALA A 206 2.49 -12.31 3.66
C ALA A 206 2.32 -11.24 4.73
N ILE A 207 2.34 -9.96 4.34
CA ILE A 207 2.15 -8.81 5.23
C ILE A 207 0.88 -8.07 4.81
N GLY A 208 0.02 -7.77 5.77
CA GLY A 208 -1.28 -7.13 5.56
C GLY A 208 -1.38 -5.74 6.15
N LEU A 209 -0.38 -5.33 6.94
CA LEU A 209 -0.35 -4.04 7.61
C LEU A 209 1.06 -3.47 7.63
N ILE A 210 1.18 -2.18 7.31
CA ILE A 210 2.40 -1.39 7.44
C ILE A 210 2.06 -0.17 8.29
N ILE A 211 2.70 -0.01 9.44
CA ILE A 211 2.57 1.13 10.33
C ILE A 211 3.81 2.01 10.25
N ILE A 212 3.61 3.33 10.28
CA ILE A 212 4.67 4.33 10.46
C ILE A 212 4.34 5.17 11.69
N ASP A 213 5.14 5.03 12.75
CA ASP A 213 5.00 5.75 14.02
C ASP A 213 6.26 6.55 14.35
N SER A 214 6.28 7.87 14.16
CA SER A 214 5.29 8.72 13.48
C SER A 214 5.78 9.16 12.11
N ILE A 215 4.87 9.45 11.17
CA ILE A 215 5.27 9.95 9.85
C ILE A 215 6.02 11.27 9.98
N ALA A 216 5.60 12.13 10.91
CA ALA A 216 6.20 13.42 11.19
C ALA A 216 7.66 13.30 11.67
N GLY A 217 7.99 12.29 12.49
CA GLY A 217 9.34 12.07 13.00
C GLY A 217 10.40 11.96 11.91
N ALA A 218 10.08 11.31 10.79
CA ALA A 218 11.02 11.17 9.67
C ALA A 218 11.31 12.48 8.91
N PHE A 219 10.45 13.49 9.00
CA PHE A 219 10.61 14.79 8.31
C PHE A 219 11.05 15.92 9.25
N ARG A 220 11.29 15.65 10.53
CA ARG A 220 11.88 16.62 11.45
C ARG A 220 13.35 16.83 11.05
N SER A 221 13.67 17.97 10.44
CA SER A 221 15.07 18.33 10.14
C SER A 221 15.72 19.01 11.34
N GLU A 222 16.99 18.70 11.58
CA GLU A 222 17.87 19.43 12.49
C GLU A 222 18.22 20.85 11.97
N ASN A 223 17.90 21.15 10.70
CA ASN A 223 18.22 22.44 10.08
C ASN A 223 17.15 23.50 10.36
N GLU A 224 17.58 24.67 10.86
CA GLU A 224 16.74 25.83 11.22
C GLU A 224 16.02 26.48 10.03
N ASN A 225 16.45 26.21 8.79
CA ASN A 225 15.83 26.72 7.56
C ASN A 225 14.91 25.67 6.93
N ILE A 226 13.65 25.64 7.36
CA ILE A 226 12.64 24.72 6.85
C ILE A 226 12.26 25.12 5.42
N ASN A 227 12.78 24.41 4.41
CA ASN A 227 12.26 24.52 3.06
C ASN A 227 10.97 23.69 2.94
N TYR A 228 9.81 24.34 3.16
CA TYR A 228 8.49 23.71 3.10
C TYR A 228 8.20 23.04 1.75
N SER A 229 8.77 23.56 0.65
CA SER A 229 8.56 23.01 -0.69
C SER A 229 9.25 21.65 -0.85
N GLU A 230 10.49 21.52 -0.38
CA GLU A 230 11.23 20.26 -0.37
C GLU A 230 10.53 19.22 0.50
N ARG A 231 10.15 19.58 1.73
CA ARG A 231 9.42 18.65 2.63
C ARG A 231 8.09 18.16 2.03
N SER A 232 7.38 19.02 1.31
CA SER A 232 6.15 18.63 0.64
C SER A 232 6.41 17.58 -0.45
N LEU A 233 7.47 17.76 -1.25
CA LEU A 233 7.89 16.79 -2.27
C LEU A 233 8.38 15.47 -1.66
N GLU A 234 9.12 15.55 -0.55
CA GLU A 234 9.57 14.39 0.22
C GLU A 234 8.38 13.59 0.76
N PHE A 235 7.38 14.25 1.35
CA PHE A 235 6.16 13.63 1.84
C PHE A 235 5.37 12.97 0.71
N LEU A 236 5.15 13.69 -0.40
CA LEU A 236 4.48 13.14 -1.60
C LEU A 236 5.20 11.90 -2.14
N THR A 237 6.53 11.91 -2.11
CA THR A 237 7.35 10.76 -2.53
C THR A 237 7.09 9.55 -1.64
N VAL A 238 7.10 9.74 -0.31
CA VAL A 238 6.81 8.66 0.65
C VAL A 238 5.37 8.17 0.52
N ALA A 239 4.39 9.06 0.45
CA ALA A 239 2.98 8.70 0.26
C ALA A 239 2.76 7.90 -1.03
N SER A 240 3.40 8.30 -2.13
CA SER A 240 3.35 7.56 -3.40
C SER A 240 3.96 6.16 -3.29
N LYS A 241 5.10 6.02 -2.62
CA LYS A 241 5.76 4.73 -2.38
C LYS A 241 4.89 3.82 -1.54
N LEU A 242 4.34 4.34 -0.45
CA LEU A 242 3.42 3.62 0.43
C LEU A 242 2.20 3.15 -0.34
N ASN A 243 1.48 4.04 -1.02
CA ASN A 243 0.31 3.67 -1.80
C ASN A 243 0.61 2.56 -2.83
N LYS A 244 1.76 2.64 -3.53
CA LYS A 244 2.21 1.59 -4.45
C LYS A 244 2.45 0.25 -3.75
N LEU A 245 3.07 0.25 -2.56
CA LEU A 245 3.31 -0.96 -1.78
C LEU A 245 2.00 -1.55 -1.24
N GLY A 246 1.11 -0.72 -0.70
CA GLY A 246 -0.21 -1.13 -0.20
C GLY A 246 -1.04 -1.81 -1.27
N GLN A 247 -1.16 -1.19 -2.45
CA GLN A 247 -1.88 -1.78 -3.59
C GLN A 247 -1.24 -3.06 -4.12
N LYS A 248 0.10 -3.13 -4.16
CA LYS A 248 0.81 -4.28 -4.74
C LYS A 248 0.72 -5.54 -3.86
N TYR A 249 0.76 -5.37 -2.55
CA TYR A 249 0.79 -6.48 -1.59
C TYR A 249 -0.53 -6.64 -0.80
N GLU A 250 -1.55 -5.86 -1.16
CA GLU A 250 -2.83 -5.81 -0.49
C GLU A 250 -2.70 -5.59 1.03
N ALA A 251 -1.91 -4.58 1.38
CA ALA A 251 -1.63 -4.20 2.75
C ALA A 251 -2.31 -2.87 3.09
N ALA A 252 -2.91 -2.78 4.26
CA ALA A 252 -3.31 -1.52 4.86
C ALA A 252 -2.08 -0.73 5.29
N ILE A 253 -2.15 0.59 5.20
CA ILE A 253 -1.09 1.49 5.63
C ILE A 253 -1.66 2.41 6.69
N VAL A 254 -1.01 2.46 7.84
CA VAL A 254 -1.39 3.32 8.96
C VAL A 254 -0.24 4.25 9.30
N CYS A 255 -0.49 5.56 9.25
CA CYS A 255 0.48 6.57 9.64
C CYS A 255 0.01 7.23 10.92
N ILE A 256 0.89 7.32 11.93
CA ILE A 256 0.64 8.15 13.10
C ILE A 256 1.20 9.53 12.83
N ASN A 257 0.40 10.54 13.15
CA ASN A 257 0.82 11.92 13.17
C ASN A 257 0.43 12.55 14.53
N GLN A 258 1.23 13.49 15.01
CA GLN A 258 1.06 14.10 16.33
C GLN A 258 0.74 15.60 16.17
N GLU A 259 -0.25 16.10 16.90
CA GLU A 259 -0.39 17.55 17.09
C GLU A 259 0.82 18.05 17.90
N ASN A 260 1.66 18.90 17.32
CA ASN A 260 2.48 19.78 18.13
C ASN A 260 1.61 21.00 18.46
N LEU A 261 1.04 21.04 19.67
CA LEU A 261 0.38 22.23 20.19
C LEU A 261 1.36 23.41 20.09
N LYS A 262 1.16 24.29 19.09
CA LYS A 262 1.71 25.63 19.15
C LYS A 262 0.98 26.30 20.30
N LEU A 263 1.68 26.49 21.43
CA LEU A 263 1.27 27.42 22.47
C LEU A 263 0.94 28.75 21.77
N VAL A 264 -0.35 29.07 21.66
CA VAL A 264 -0.79 30.45 21.48
C VAL A 264 -0.43 31.12 22.80
N LEU A 265 0.76 31.72 22.85
CA LEU A 265 1.11 32.64 23.92
C LEU A 265 0.17 33.83 23.80
N GLY A 266 -0.65 34.03 24.84
CA GLY A 266 -1.38 35.26 25.07
C GLY A 266 -0.47 36.41 25.45
#